data_AF-D3B3N6-F1
#
_entry.id   AF-D3B3N6-F1
#
_cell.length_a   1.000
_cell.length_b   1.000
_cell.length_c   1.000
_cell.angle_alpha   90.00
_cell.angle_beta   90.00
_cell.angle_gamma   90.00
#
_symmetry.space_group_name_H-M   'P 1'
#
loop_
_entity.id
_entity.type
_entity.pdbx_description
1 polymer ?
#
loop_
_entity_poly.entity_id
_entity_poly.type
_entity_poly.pdbx_seq_one_letter_code
_entity_poly.pdbx_strand_id
1 'polypeptide(L)'
;MTETAPKVLEGINLSKKGGASFTEKLDAEALKFFNEVASTPFSQQAVAFLNAYWVEVNSEKEFIYSVAWETMKYADMHSKGVQLVYKYDEGNDLDFDIGLYFYEQLCKFCEDPKNSQYQQYARSLPTMLTALKRKQELRDKVDVNFDGRISFLEYLLYQYQDVANPADFCTRSMGHDEHPEIKKARLALEEVNKRIRAYEEEKARLTAEAESGTGVKALGAKNMLAQIDASPLKEELNKALITAEAAVRIACKKYGGQAFVPGAKGQHSAEGALWWMQKDLEEKKKRYGPSKANVIEWIITIKSKITTTNNNNNNNKSKPTTPPPPHLT
;
A
#
# COMPACT_ATOMS: atom_id res chain seq x y z
N MET A 1 4.42 -55.12 -16.98
CA MET A 1 3.94 -53.73 -16.90
C MET A 1 3.58 -53.48 -15.44
N THR A 2 4.54 -52.97 -14.67
CA THR A 2 4.40 -52.73 -13.23
C THR A 2 4.32 -51.24 -13.00
N GLU A 3 3.17 -50.82 -12.49
CA GLU A 3 2.75 -49.45 -12.22
C GLU A 3 3.50 -48.93 -10.98
N THR A 4 4.34 -47.91 -11.14
CA THR A 4 5.07 -47.27 -10.03
C THR A 4 4.20 -46.21 -9.37
N ALA A 5 3.86 -46.45 -8.10
CA ALA A 5 3.16 -45.51 -7.23
C ALA A 5 3.99 -44.25 -6.91
N PRO A 6 3.35 -43.09 -6.67
CA PRO A 6 4.04 -41.83 -6.37
C PRO A 6 4.66 -41.83 -4.98
N LYS A 7 5.92 -41.38 -4.89
CA LYS A 7 6.67 -41.20 -3.64
C LYS A 7 6.01 -40.10 -2.79
N VAL A 8 5.50 -40.51 -1.63
CA VAL A 8 5.05 -39.64 -0.55
C VAL A 8 6.27 -38.90 0.01
N LEU A 9 6.19 -37.57 0.09
CA LEU A 9 7.19 -36.70 0.73
C LEU A 9 7.12 -36.86 2.25
N GLU A 10 7.83 -37.85 2.78
CA GLU A 10 8.13 -37.93 4.21
C GLU A 10 9.27 -36.96 4.54
N GLY A 11 9.01 -35.96 5.40
CA GLY A 11 10.09 -35.06 5.84
C GLY A 11 9.72 -33.77 6.59
N ILE A 12 8.44 -33.37 6.69
CA ILE A 12 8.09 -32.22 7.53
C ILE A 12 7.73 -32.73 8.93
N ASN A 13 8.71 -32.66 9.82
CA ASN A 13 8.55 -32.99 11.22
C ASN A 13 7.74 -31.88 11.93
N LEU A 14 6.41 -31.99 11.87
CA LEU A 14 5.43 -31.10 12.54
C LEU A 14 5.38 -31.28 14.07
N SER A 15 6.36 -31.95 14.67
CA SER A 15 6.37 -32.30 16.12
C SER A 15 6.95 -31.22 17.03
N LYS A 16 7.18 -29.98 16.55
CA LYS A 16 7.58 -28.88 17.44
C LYS A 16 6.38 -28.46 18.31
N LYS A 17 6.44 -28.89 19.58
CA LYS A 17 5.56 -28.55 20.70
C LYS A 17 4.87 -27.18 20.54
N GLY A 18 3.55 -27.22 20.42
CA GLY A 18 2.72 -26.03 20.54
C GLY A 18 2.77 -25.42 21.94
N GLY A 19 2.68 -24.09 21.99
CA GLY A 19 2.30 -23.33 23.17
C GLY A 19 3.43 -22.89 24.11
N ALA A 20 4.49 -22.26 23.60
CA ALA A 20 5.15 -21.23 24.42
C ALA A 20 4.15 -20.08 24.60
N SER A 21 4.07 -19.51 25.80
CA SER A 21 3.21 -18.35 26.08
C SER A 21 3.43 -17.27 25.01
N PHE A 22 2.38 -16.57 24.57
CA PHE A 22 2.54 -15.39 23.69
C PHE A 22 3.51 -14.36 24.32
N THR A 23 3.61 -14.36 25.65
CA THR A 23 4.53 -13.58 26.47
C THR A 23 5.87 -14.28 26.76
N GLU A 24 6.41 -15.06 25.82
CA GLU A 24 7.78 -15.55 25.94
C GLU A 24 8.72 -14.36 26.12
N LYS A 25 9.55 -14.39 27.16
CA LYS A 25 10.46 -13.29 27.46
C LYS A 25 11.49 -13.20 26.33
N LEU A 26 11.34 -12.18 25.50
CA LEU A 26 12.35 -11.78 24.53
C LEU A 26 13.66 -11.45 25.27
N ASP A 27 14.79 -11.85 24.70
CA ASP A 27 16.07 -11.34 25.18
C ASP A 27 16.20 -9.84 24.89
N ALA A 28 17.19 -9.18 25.51
CA ALA A 28 17.32 -7.73 25.43
C ALA A 28 17.57 -7.21 23.99
N GLU A 29 18.21 -8.01 23.13
CA GLU A 29 18.49 -7.63 21.75
C GLU A 29 17.23 -7.79 20.89
N ALA A 30 16.53 -8.91 21.03
CA ALA A 30 15.25 -9.18 20.37
C ALA A 30 14.18 -8.16 20.78
N LEU A 31 14.09 -7.80 22.06
CA LEU A 31 13.15 -6.78 22.56
C LEU A 31 13.47 -5.39 22.00
N LYS A 32 14.76 -5.04 21.92
CA LYS A 32 15.19 -3.77 21.32
C LYS A 32 14.79 -3.73 19.84
N PHE A 33 15.09 -4.79 19.08
CA PHE A 33 14.69 -4.90 17.68
C PHE A 33 13.18 -4.82 17.50
N PHE A 34 12.42 -5.52 18.35
CA PHE A 34 10.97 -5.49 18.35
C PHE A 34 10.43 -4.06 18.50
N ASN A 35 10.92 -3.33 19.51
CA ASN A 35 10.55 -1.94 19.76
C ASN A 35 10.92 -1.01 18.60
N GLU A 36 12.09 -1.23 17.98
CA GLU A 36 12.49 -0.47 16.79
C GLU A 36 11.48 -0.67 15.64
N VAL A 37 11.09 -1.91 15.34
CA VAL A 37 10.08 -2.18 14.30
C VAL A 37 8.71 -1.61 14.69
N ALA A 38 8.24 -1.85 15.92
CA ALA A 38 6.96 -1.35 16.42
C ALA A 38 6.87 0.19 16.42
N SER A 39 8.00 0.88 16.49
CA SER A 39 8.05 2.35 16.39
C SER A 39 7.98 2.90 14.96
N THR A 40 8.14 2.06 13.93
CA THR A 40 8.03 2.47 12.52
C THR A 40 6.56 2.71 12.11
N PRO A 41 6.27 3.39 10.99
CA PRO A 41 4.90 3.55 10.51
C PRO A 41 4.18 2.22 10.33
N PHE A 42 2.86 2.17 10.56
CA PHE A 42 2.06 0.93 10.49
C PHE A 42 2.30 0.12 9.19
N SER A 43 2.43 0.79 8.04
CA SER A 43 2.73 0.14 6.77
C SER A 43 4.08 -0.61 6.75
N GLN A 44 5.11 -0.08 7.42
CA GLN A 44 6.42 -0.74 7.54
C GLN A 44 6.39 -1.91 8.52
N GLN A 45 5.63 -1.79 9.62
CA GLN A 45 5.36 -2.90 10.52
C GLN A 45 4.67 -4.06 9.80
N ALA A 46 3.68 -3.75 8.96
CA ALA A 46 2.95 -4.73 8.15
C ALA A 46 3.89 -5.46 7.17
N VAL A 47 4.78 -4.71 6.51
CA VAL A 47 5.79 -5.28 5.60
C VAL A 47 6.77 -6.19 6.33
N ALA A 48 7.23 -5.79 7.52
CA ALA A 48 8.11 -6.63 8.34
C ALA A 48 7.43 -7.96 8.70
N PHE A 49 6.17 -7.90 9.16
CA PHE A 49 5.36 -9.08 9.44
C PHE A 49 5.16 -9.96 8.19
N LEU A 50 4.75 -9.36 7.06
CA LEU A 50 4.49 -10.09 5.81
C LEU A 50 5.75 -10.74 5.25
N ASN A 51 6.92 -10.12 5.37
CA ASN A 51 8.18 -10.73 4.96
C ASN A 51 8.55 -11.93 5.84
N ALA A 52 8.37 -11.80 7.16
CA ALA A 52 8.66 -12.88 8.11
C ALA A 52 7.73 -14.09 7.93
N TYR A 53 6.46 -13.85 7.61
CA TYR A 53 5.41 -14.87 7.61
C TYR A 53 4.74 -15.08 6.24
N TRP A 54 5.40 -14.69 5.14
CA TRP A 54 4.80 -14.73 3.81
C TRP A 54 4.24 -16.11 3.44
N VAL A 55 4.97 -17.18 3.76
CA VAL A 55 4.56 -18.54 3.42
C VAL A 55 3.25 -18.90 4.11
N GLU A 56 3.10 -18.50 5.37
CA GLU A 56 1.98 -18.84 6.22
C GLU A 56 0.78 -17.91 6.06
N VAL A 57 0.98 -16.64 5.70
CA VAL A 57 -0.06 -15.59 5.73
C VAL A 57 -0.32 -14.88 4.40
N ASN A 58 0.32 -15.26 3.29
CA ASN A 58 0.07 -14.59 2.01
C ASN A 58 -1.39 -14.72 1.52
N SER A 59 -2.20 -15.68 2.00
CA SER A 59 -3.63 -15.72 1.70
C SER A 59 -4.40 -14.56 2.32
N GLU A 60 -3.88 -14.00 3.42
CA GLU A 60 -4.51 -12.96 4.25
C GLU A 60 -4.08 -11.55 3.89
N LYS A 61 -3.06 -11.40 3.02
CA LYS A 61 -2.42 -10.11 2.70
C LYS A 61 -3.39 -9.01 2.26
N GLU A 62 -4.41 -9.36 1.47
CA GLU A 62 -5.44 -8.40 1.02
C GLU A 62 -6.29 -7.89 2.20
N PHE A 63 -6.61 -8.74 3.18
CA PHE A 63 -7.32 -8.31 4.40
C PHE A 63 -6.42 -7.39 5.25
N ILE A 64 -5.16 -7.77 5.44
CA ILE A 64 -4.19 -6.97 6.21
C ILE A 64 -4.09 -5.55 5.63
N TYR A 65 -3.97 -5.44 4.31
CA TYR A 65 -3.86 -4.15 3.61
C TYR A 65 -5.18 -3.38 3.58
N SER A 66 -6.26 -3.98 3.05
CA SER A 66 -7.49 -3.24 2.76
C SER A 66 -8.42 -3.05 3.96
N VAL A 67 -8.26 -3.84 5.02
CA VAL A 67 -9.17 -3.82 6.17
C VAL A 67 -8.42 -3.43 7.43
N ALA A 68 -7.47 -4.26 7.86
CA ALA A 68 -6.83 -4.05 9.16
C ALA A 68 -5.99 -2.77 9.20
N TRP A 69 -5.14 -2.55 8.18
CA TRP A 69 -4.31 -1.35 8.08
C TRP A 69 -5.13 -0.07 7.93
N GLU A 70 -6.15 -0.07 7.07
CA GLU A 70 -7.09 1.06 6.95
C GLU A 70 -7.78 1.36 8.28
N THR A 71 -8.31 0.35 8.97
CA THR A 71 -9.01 0.54 10.25
C THR A 71 -8.06 1.08 11.32
N MET A 72 -6.82 0.59 11.39
CA MET A 72 -5.78 1.07 12.31
C MET A 72 -5.46 2.55 12.05
N LYS A 73 -5.25 2.93 10.78
CA LYS A 73 -5.02 4.33 10.39
C LYS A 73 -6.20 5.23 10.76
N TYR A 74 -7.44 4.81 10.50
CA TYR A 74 -8.61 5.62 10.85
C TYR A 74 -8.78 5.79 12.36
N ALA A 75 -8.43 4.79 13.16
CA ALA A 75 -8.41 4.90 14.61
C ALA A 75 -7.37 5.93 15.08
N ASP A 76 -6.14 5.87 14.56
CA ASP A 76 -5.08 6.85 14.87
C ASP A 76 -5.43 8.27 14.37
N MET A 77 -5.95 8.38 13.14
CA MET A 77 -6.47 9.63 12.58
C MET A 77 -7.50 10.29 13.50
N HIS A 78 -8.45 9.50 14.01
CA HIS A 78 -9.47 10.00 14.93
C HIS A 78 -8.85 10.49 16.25
N SER A 79 -7.90 9.74 16.81
CA SER A 79 -7.15 10.14 18.01
C SER A 79 -6.40 11.46 17.82
N LYS A 80 -5.78 11.64 16.65
CA LYS A 80 -5.04 12.86 16.26
C LYS A 80 -5.94 14.01 15.78
N GLY A 81 -7.25 13.82 15.69
CA GLY A 81 -8.18 14.83 15.15
C GLY A 81 -8.02 15.10 13.65
N VAL A 82 -7.45 14.16 12.89
CA VAL A 82 -7.26 14.26 11.44
C VAL A 82 -8.43 13.59 10.72
N GLN A 83 -9.18 14.34 9.91
CA GLN A 83 -10.36 13.80 9.21
C GLN A 83 -10.06 13.33 7.78
N LEU A 84 -8.98 13.83 7.17
CA LEU A 84 -8.68 13.63 5.76
C LEU A 84 -7.37 12.85 5.61
N VAL A 85 -7.43 11.70 4.94
CA VAL A 85 -6.29 10.77 4.79
C VAL A 85 -5.06 11.44 4.17
N TYR A 86 -5.24 12.37 3.22
CA TYR A 86 -4.10 13.06 2.60
C TYR A 86 -3.35 14.01 3.56
N LYS A 87 -3.97 14.41 4.67
CA LYS A 87 -3.36 15.22 5.75
C LYS A 87 -2.80 14.38 6.89
N TYR A 88 -2.99 13.06 6.83
CA TYR A 88 -2.56 12.17 7.87
C TYR A 88 -1.08 11.79 7.67
N ASP A 89 -0.28 12.03 8.71
CA ASP A 89 1.06 11.45 8.85
C ASP A 89 0.92 10.15 9.65
N GLU A 90 1.30 9.03 9.01
CA GLU A 90 1.06 7.69 9.53
C GLU A 90 1.69 7.48 10.92
N GLY A 91 0.88 7.05 11.89
CA GLY A 91 1.33 6.64 13.22
C GLY A 91 1.97 5.25 13.27
N ASN A 92 2.26 4.81 14.48
CA ASN A 92 3.01 3.60 14.79
C ASN A 92 2.36 2.74 15.89
N ASP A 93 1.63 3.34 16.82
CA ASP A 93 0.94 2.63 17.90
C ASP A 93 -0.27 3.41 18.44
N LEU A 94 -1.14 2.70 19.16
CA LEU A 94 -2.36 3.23 19.79
C LEU A 94 -2.32 3.00 21.31
N ASP A 95 -2.85 3.90 22.13
CA ASP A 95 -3.13 3.54 23.53
C ASP A 95 -4.29 2.53 23.62
N PHE A 96 -4.56 1.99 24.80
CA PHE A 96 -5.60 0.96 24.97
C PHE A 96 -7.03 1.44 24.68
N ASP A 97 -7.34 2.72 24.82
CA ASP A 97 -8.69 3.24 24.53
C ASP A 97 -8.90 3.34 23.02
N ILE A 98 -7.89 3.84 22.30
CA ILE A 98 -7.93 3.89 20.83
C ILE A 98 -7.75 2.48 20.23
N GLY A 99 -6.95 1.61 20.85
CA GLY A 99 -6.83 0.21 20.51
C GLY A 99 -8.17 -0.54 20.65
N LEU A 100 -8.92 -0.28 21.73
CA LEU A 100 -10.28 -0.79 21.88
C LEU A 100 -11.17 -0.33 20.71
N TYR A 101 -11.17 0.97 20.40
CA TYR A 101 -11.93 1.53 19.27
C TYR A 101 -11.56 0.86 17.94
N PHE A 102 -10.27 0.64 17.68
CA PHE A 102 -9.78 -0.09 16.51
C PHE A 102 -10.40 -1.49 16.38
N TYR A 103 -10.35 -2.30 17.44
CA TYR A 103 -10.92 -3.67 17.42
C TYR A 103 -12.44 -3.65 17.25
N GLU A 104 -13.15 -2.71 17.88
CA GLU A 104 -14.60 -2.55 17.72
C GLU A 104 -14.98 -2.20 16.28
N GLN A 105 -14.26 -1.26 15.65
CA GLN A 105 -14.48 -0.92 14.24
C GLN A 105 -14.15 -2.09 13.32
N LEU A 106 -13.11 -2.87 13.62
CA LEU A 106 -12.74 -4.04 12.83
C LEU A 106 -13.83 -5.12 12.89
N CYS A 107 -14.37 -5.42 14.08
CA CYS A 107 -15.49 -6.36 14.23
C CYS A 107 -16.73 -5.86 13.48
N LYS A 108 -17.10 -4.58 13.66
CA LYS A 108 -18.22 -3.95 12.97
C LYS A 108 -18.08 -4.02 11.44
N PHE A 109 -16.87 -3.79 10.92
CA PHE A 109 -16.60 -3.89 9.48
C PHE A 109 -16.85 -5.31 8.97
N CYS A 110 -16.34 -6.33 9.66
CA CYS A 110 -16.49 -7.73 9.28
C CYS A 110 -17.93 -8.24 9.41
N GLU A 111 -18.69 -7.74 10.39
CA GLU A 111 -20.08 -8.13 10.63
C GLU A 111 -21.08 -7.46 9.66
N ASP A 112 -20.70 -6.37 8.98
CA ASP A 112 -21.56 -5.72 7.98
C ASP A 112 -21.79 -6.65 6.77
N PRO A 113 -23.04 -7.01 6.41
CA PRO A 113 -23.34 -7.83 5.25
C PRO A 113 -22.76 -7.31 3.93
N LYS A 114 -22.52 -6.01 3.80
CA LYS A 114 -21.88 -5.40 2.61
C LYS A 114 -20.41 -5.79 2.44
N ASN A 115 -19.80 -6.30 3.50
CA ASN A 115 -18.40 -6.72 3.55
C ASN A 115 -18.26 -8.24 3.62
N SER A 116 -19.31 -9.01 3.30
CA SER A 116 -19.31 -10.47 3.39
C SER A 116 -18.21 -11.14 2.56
N GLN A 117 -17.70 -10.48 1.50
CA GLN A 117 -16.55 -10.97 0.74
C GLN A 117 -15.29 -11.17 1.58
N TYR A 118 -15.14 -10.46 2.71
CA TYR A 118 -13.99 -10.60 3.59
C TYR A 118 -14.10 -11.78 4.56
N GLN A 119 -15.26 -12.46 4.60
CA GLN A 119 -15.45 -13.68 5.40
C GLN A 119 -14.59 -14.85 4.91
N GLN A 120 -14.07 -14.79 3.68
CA GLN A 120 -13.14 -15.79 3.15
C GLN A 120 -11.78 -15.80 3.89
N TYR A 121 -11.42 -14.71 4.58
CA TYR A 121 -10.16 -14.55 5.31
C TYR A 121 -10.33 -15.01 6.77
N ALA A 122 -10.69 -16.28 6.96
CA ALA A 122 -11.13 -16.81 8.25
C ALA A 122 -10.13 -16.55 9.40
N ARG A 123 -8.82 -16.64 9.14
CA ARG A 123 -7.77 -16.37 10.14
C ARG A 123 -7.68 -14.90 10.51
N SER A 124 -8.12 -14.01 9.62
CA SER A 124 -8.07 -12.55 9.82
C SER A 124 -9.30 -11.97 10.50
N LEU A 125 -10.34 -12.78 10.74
CA LEU A 125 -11.56 -12.31 11.37
C LEU A 125 -11.30 -11.98 12.85
N PRO A 126 -11.67 -10.78 13.33
CA PRO A 126 -11.53 -10.42 14.73
C PRO A 126 -12.60 -11.13 15.56
N THR A 127 -12.34 -11.27 16.86
CA THR A 127 -13.33 -11.77 17.82
C THR A 127 -13.95 -10.60 18.57
N MET A 128 -15.28 -10.46 18.57
CA MET A 128 -15.95 -9.41 19.35
C MET A 128 -15.83 -9.68 20.86
N LEU A 129 -15.44 -8.68 21.63
CA LEU A 129 -15.28 -8.75 23.09
C LEU A 129 -15.86 -7.50 23.76
N THR A 130 -16.32 -7.63 25.00
CA THR A 130 -16.65 -6.45 25.82
C THR A 130 -15.42 -5.59 26.07
N ALA A 131 -15.60 -4.28 26.33
CA ALA A 131 -14.50 -3.35 26.60
C ALA A 131 -13.57 -3.84 27.74
N LEU A 132 -14.14 -4.38 28.83
CA LEU A 132 -13.37 -4.91 29.95
C LEU A 132 -12.49 -6.10 29.52
N LYS A 133 -13.06 -7.03 28.73
CA LYS A 133 -12.33 -8.20 28.24
C LYS A 133 -11.29 -7.85 27.20
N ARG A 134 -11.58 -6.90 26.31
CA ARG A 134 -10.59 -6.41 25.35
C ARG A 134 -9.41 -5.75 26.05
N LYS A 135 -9.63 -4.83 27.00
CA LYS A 135 -8.53 -4.19 27.74
C LYS A 135 -7.69 -5.19 28.55
N GLN A 136 -8.34 -6.21 29.13
CA GLN A 136 -7.63 -7.30 29.77
C GLN A 136 -6.76 -8.06 28.75
N GLU A 137 -7.31 -8.39 27.58
CA GLU A 137 -6.57 -9.09 26.52
C GLU A 137 -5.42 -8.26 25.94
N LEU A 138 -5.62 -6.95 25.74
CA LEU A 138 -4.58 -6.04 25.29
C LEU A 138 -3.39 -6.07 26.25
N ARG A 139 -3.65 -5.93 27.55
CA ARG A 139 -2.61 -5.97 28.59
C ARG A 139 -1.92 -7.32 28.73
N ASP A 140 -2.71 -8.40 28.75
CA ASP A 140 -2.20 -9.71 29.15
C ASP A 140 -1.57 -10.46 27.97
N LYS A 141 -1.93 -10.08 26.73
CA LYS A 141 -1.51 -10.79 25.52
C LYS A 141 -0.95 -9.86 24.46
N VAL A 142 -1.63 -8.77 24.08
CA VAL A 142 -1.25 -8.03 22.85
C VAL A 142 -0.06 -7.10 23.05
N ASP A 143 0.00 -6.37 24.16
CA ASP A 143 1.09 -5.47 24.56
C ASP A 143 2.30 -6.32 25.01
N VAL A 144 3.19 -6.61 24.06
CA VAL A 144 4.31 -7.54 24.25
C VAL A 144 5.45 -6.88 25.01
N ASN A 145 5.65 -5.58 24.79
CA ASN A 145 6.74 -4.81 25.37
C ASN A 145 6.35 -4.09 26.68
N PHE A 146 5.09 -4.20 27.11
CA PHE A 146 4.51 -3.63 28.33
C PHE A 146 4.57 -2.10 28.38
N ASP A 147 4.42 -1.43 27.24
CA ASP A 147 4.45 0.03 27.15
C ASP A 147 3.07 0.69 27.27
N GLY A 148 2.00 -0.10 27.38
CA GLY A 148 0.63 0.40 27.47
C GLY A 148 0.07 0.91 26.13
N ARG A 149 0.75 0.58 25.04
CA ARG A 149 0.38 0.90 23.65
C ARG A 149 0.20 -0.41 22.88
N ILE A 150 -0.34 -0.29 21.67
CA ILE A 150 -0.60 -1.40 20.75
C ILE A 150 -0.16 -0.96 19.37
N SER A 151 0.96 -1.50 18.92
CA SER A 151 1.45 -1.37 17.55
C SER A 151 0.65 -2.24 16.58
N PHE A 152 0.75 -1.95 15.27
CA PHE A 152 0.15 -2.83 14.26
C PHE A 152 0.86 -4.19 14.19
N LEU A 153 2.17 -4.24 14.47
CA LEU A 153 2.91 -5.50 14.60
C LEU A 153 2.33 -6.39 15.70
N GLU A 154 2.06 -5.85 16.89
CA GLU A 154 1.47 -6.59 18.00
C GLU A 154 0.08 -7.13 17.68
N TYR A 155 -0.77 -6.29 17.06
CA TYR A 155 -2.05 -6.74 16.53
C TYR A 155 -1.89 -7.93 15.56
N LEU A 156 -0.98 -7.84 14.60
CA LEU A 156 -0.77 -8.90 13.60
C LEU A 156 -0.25 -10.19 14.25
N LEU A 157 0.74 -10.09 15.14
CA LEU A 157 1.27 -11.26 15.84
C LEU A 157 0.19 -11.95 16.67
N TYR A 158 -0.68 -11.19 17.35
CA TYR A 158 -1.78 -11.75 18.13
C TYR A 158 -2.88 -12.37 17.26
N GLN A 159 -3.29 -11.68 16.19
CA GLN A 159 -4.32 -12.16 15.27
C GLN A 159 -3.89 -13.45 14.56
N TYR A 160 -2.61 -13.58 14.23
CA TYR A 160 -2.03 -14.72 13.53
C TYR A 160 -1.22 -15.65 14.46
N GLN A 161 -1.58 -15.70 15.75
CA GLN A 161 -0.83 -16.42 16.78
C GLN A 161 -0.74 -17.94 16.60
N ASP A 162 -1.53 -18.53 15.68
CA ASP A 162 -1.42 -19.94 15.31
C ASP A 162 -0.15 -20.25 14.51
N VAL A 163 0.43 -19.24 13.85
CA VAL A 163 1.64 -19.36 13.02
C VAL A 163 2.73 -18.33 13.36
N ALA A 164 2.41 -17.31 14.16
CA ALA A 164 3.31 -16.21 14.50
C ALA A 164 3.40 -15.98 16.01
N ASN A 165 4.55 -15.50 16.48
CA ASN A 165 4.73 -15.03 17.86
C ASN A 165 5.94 -14.07 17.91
N PRO A 166 6.11 -13.27 18.97
CA PRO A 166 7.19 -12.27 19.03
C PRO A 166 8.60 -12.85 18.92
N ALA A 167 8.90 -13.96 19.58
CA ALA A 167 10.25 -14.54 19.59
C ALA A 167 10.64 -15.11 18.22
N ASP A 168 9.70 -15.82 17.57
CA ASP A 168 9.86 -16.32 16.21
C ASP A 168 9.94 -15.17 15.20
N PHE A 169 9.16 -14.10 15.37
CA PHE A 169 9.24 -12.90 14.53
C PHE A 169 10.63 -12.27 14.59
N CYS A 170 11.16 -12.03 15.79
CA CYS A 170 12.51 -11.49 15.96
C CYS A 170 13.54 -12.42 15.30
N THR A 171 13.44 -13.73 15.49
CA THR A 171 14.33 -14.72 14.84
C THR A 171 14.25 -14.65 13.31
N ARG A 172 13.06 -14.42 12.75
CA ARG A 172 12.81 -14.35 11.30
C ARG A 172 13.12 -12.99 10.69
N SER A 173 13.20 -11.92 11.48
CA SER A 173 13.31 -10.56 10.96
C SER A 173 14.62 -9.87 11.34
N MET A 174 15.29 -10.29 12.41
CA MET A 174 16.60 -9.76 12.80
C MET A 174 17.69 -10.17 11.81
N GLY A 175 18.60 -9.24 11.49
CA GLY A 175 19.70 -9.50 10.55
C GLY A 175 19.31 -9.36 9.07
N HIS A 176 18.12 -8.82 8.79
CA HIS A 176 17.65 -8.59 7.42
C HIS A 176 17.48 -7.10 7.15
N ASP A 177 18.48 -6.53 6.48
CA ASP A 177 18.41 -5.16 6.01
C ASP A 177 17.52 -5.05 4.76
N GLU A 178 16.70 -4.00 4.72
CA GLU A 178 15.92 -3.66 3.53
C GLU A 178 16.85 -3.41 2.34
N HIS A 179 16.66 -4.17 1.26
CA HIS A 179 17.47 -4.00 0.06
C HIS A 179 17.37 -2.57 -0.50
N PRO A 180 18.47 -1.98 -1.03
CA PRO A 180 18.48 -0.60 -1.49
C PRO A 180 17.41 -0.27 -2.55
N GLU A 181 17.12 -1.19 -3.48
CA GLU A 181 16.07 -0.95 -4.49
C GLU A 181 14.65 -1.02 -3.91
N ILE A 182 14.42 -1.83 -2.87
CA ILE A 182 13.13 -1.87 -2.15
C ILE A 182 12.95 -0.57 -1.38
N LYS A 183 13.98 -0.14 -0.64
CA LYS A 183 14.00 1.16 0.05
C LYS A 183 13.74 2.32 -0.91
N LYS A 184 14.40 2.30 -2.08
CA LYS A 184 14.21 3.32 -3.13
C LYS A 184 12.77 3.34 -3.66
N ALA A 185 12.16 2.17 -3.86
CA ALA A 185 10.78 2.07 -4.30
C ALA A 185 9.79 2.58 -3.24
N ARG A 186 10.00 2.23 -1.96
CA ARG A 186 9.22 2.74 -0.83
C ARG A 186 9.30 4.25 -0.70
N LEU A 187 10.50 4.83 -0.76
CA LEU A 187 10.67 6.29 -0.71
C LEU A 187 10.04 6.99 -1.92
N ALA A 188 10.02 6.35 -3.10
CA ALA A 188 9.33 6.90 -4.27
C ALA A 188 7.80 6.90 -4.08
N LEU A 189 7.23 5.88 -3.43
CA LEU A 189 5.80 5.86 -3.06
C LEU A 189 5.46 6.91 -2.00
N GLU A 190 6.38 7.19 -1.08
CA GLU A 190 6.20 8.27 -0.09
C GLU A 190 6.25 9.66 -0.74
N GLU A 191 7.12 9.85 -1.74
CA GLU A 191 7.10 11.08 -2.53
C GLU A 191 5.76 11.24 -3.28
N VAL A 192 5.14 10.15 -3.73
CA VAL A 192 3.76 10.21 -4.29
C VAL A 192 2.77 10.68 -3.22
N ASN A 193 2.84 10.20 -1.97
CA ASN A 193 1.96 10.66 -0.88
C ASN A 193 2.11 12.18 -0.64
N LYS A 194 3.36 12.68 -0.65
CA LYS A 194 3.63 14.12 -0.53
C LYS A 194 3.00 14.94 -1.66
N ARG A 195 3.07 14.46 -2.90
CA ARG A 195 2.43 15.12 -4.05
C ARG A 195 0.90 15.02 -4.02
N ILE A 196 0.36 13.91 -3.52
CA ILE A 196 -1.09 13.76 -3.27
C ILE A 196 -1.54 14.82 -2.27
N ARG A 197 -0.82 14.99 -1.15
CA ARG A 197 -1.15 15.99 -0.13
C ARG A 197 -1.20 17.40 -0.73
N ALA A 198 -0.16 17.82 -1.46
CA ALA A 198 -0.13 19.14 -2.09
C ALA A 198 -1.27 19.35 -3.08
N TYR A 199 -1.58 18.35 -3.91
CA TYR A 199 -2.68 18.40 -4.88
C TYR A 199 -4.05 18.49 -4.19
N GLU A 200 -4.31 17.65 -3.17
CA GLU A 200 -5.59 17.62 -2.46
C GLU A 200 -5.79 18.85 -1.56
N GLU A 201 -4.72 19.42 -0.99
CA GLU A 201 -4.78 20.68 -0.25
C GLU A 201 -5.18 21.86 -1.14
N GLU A 202 -4.59 21.98 -2.32
CA GLU A 202 -4.96 23.03 -3.27
C GLU A 202 -6.39 22.83 -3.79
N LYS A 203 -6.78 21.58 -4.07
CA LYS A 203 -8.15 21.24 -4.46
C LYS A 203 -9.16 21.61 -3.37
N ALA A 204 -8.85 21.34 -2.11
CA ALA A 204 -9.69 21.71 -0.97
C ALA A 204 -9.76 23.24 -0.80
N ARG A 205 -8.64 23.95 -0.95
CA ARG A 205 -8.60 25.42 -0.89
C ARG A 205 -9.49 26.05 -1.96
N LEU A 206 -9.36 25.61 -3.21
CA LEU A 206 -10.18 26.08 -4.32
C LEU A 206 -11.67 25.74 -4.15
N THR A 207 -11.98 24.56 -3.60
CA THR A 207 -13.36 24.17 -3.28
C THR A 207 -13.97 25.11 -2.25
N ALA A 208 -13.26 25.38 -1.15
CA ALA A 208 -13.72 26.30 -0.12
C ALA A 208 -13.94 27.72 -0.68
N GLU A 209 -13.01 28.26 -1.48
CA GLU A 209 -13.17 29.58 -2.11
C GLU A 209 -14.32 29.64 -3.12
N ALA A 210 -14.55 28.55 -3.86
CA ALA A 210 -15.65 28.43 -4.81
C ALA A 210 -17.02 28.41 -4.13
N GLU A 211 -17.11 27.82 -2.93
CA GLU A 211 -18.33 27.68 -2.14
C GLU A 211 -18.63 28.90 -1.26
N SER A 212 -17.60 29.45 -0.60
CA SER A 212 -17.76 30.55 0.36
C SER A 212 -17.79 31.93 -0.29
N GLY A 213 -17.29 32.07 -1.51
CA GLY A 213 -17.15 33.36 -2.19
C GLY A 213 -18.38 33.78 -2.97
N THR A 214 -18.57 35.09 -3.11
CA THR A 214 -19.49 35.69 -4.10
C THR A 214 -18.72 36.47 -5.17
N GLY A 215 -19.26 36.54 -6.39
CA GLY A 215 -18.69 37.34 -7.48
C GLY A 215 -17.50 36.69 -8.20
N VAL A 216 -16.64 37.53 -8.80
CA VAL A 216 -15.58 37.09 -9.74
C VAL A 216 -14.50 36.21 -9.11
N LYS A 217 -14.22 36.36 -7.80
CA LYS A 217 -13.24 35.53 -7.10
C LYS A 217 -13.71 34.07 -6.99
N ALA A 218 -14.96 33.86 -6.59
CA ALA A 218 -15.55 32.52 -6.53
C ALA A 218 -15.64 31.87 -7.91
N LEU A 219 -15.96 32.65 -8.95
CA LEU A 219 -15.94 32.18 -10.32
C LEU A 219 -14.52 31.78 -10.78
N GLY A 220 -13.50 32.56 -10.40
CA GLY A 220 -12.09 32.23 -10.62
C GLY A 220 -11.70 30.91 -9.96
N ALA A 221 -12.09 30.70 -8.69
CA ALA A 221 -11.84 29.45 -7.97
C ALA A 221 -12.54 28.24 -8.63
N LYS A 222 -13.80 28.40 -9.06
CA LYS A 222 -14.52 27.36 -9.83
C LYS A 222 -13.82 26.99 -11.13
N ASN A 223 -13.32 27.99 -11.86
CA ASN A 223 -12.59 27.78 -13.11
C ASN A 223 -11.25 27.05 -12.86
N MET A 224 -10.49 27.47 -11.85
CA MET A 224 -9.23 26.81 -11.48
C MET A 224 -9.46 25.39 -10.98
N LEU A 225 -10.51 25.15 -10.19
CA LEU A 225 -10.89 23.83 -9.73
C LEU A 225 -11.27 22.91 -10.89
N ALA A 226 -12.00 23.42 -11.90
CA ALA A 226 -12.33 22.67 -13.11
C ALA A 226 -11.08 22.30 -13.94
N GLN A 227 -10.01 23.08 -13.83
CA GLN A 227 -8.75 22.88 -14.55
C GLN A 227 -7.64 22.25 -13.68
N ILE A 228 -7.94 21.85 -12.44
CA ILE A 228 -6.92 21.40 -11.47
C ILE A 228 -6.14 20.17 -11.97
N ASP A 229 -6.77 19.32 -12.78
CA ASP A 229 -6.13 18.14 -13.36
C ASP A 229 -5.15 18.47 -14.51
N ALA A 230 -5.21 19.68 -15.05
CA ALA A 230 -4.23 20.22 -15.98
C ALA A 230 -3.19 21.13 -15.30
N SER A 231 -3.22 21.23 -13.96
CA SER A 231 -2.31 22.10 -13.20
C SER A 231 -0.90 21.51 -13.06
N PRO A 232 0.12 22.34 -12.73
CA PRO A 232 1.46 21.88 -12.42
C PRO A 232 1.51 20.86 -11.27
N LEU A 233 0.66 21.00 -10.25
CA LEU A 233 0.58 20.04 -9.13
C LEU A 233 0.17 18.65 -9.60
N LYS A 234 -0.80 18.57 -10.51
CA LYS A 234 -1.21 17.29 -11.10
C LYS A 234 -0.12 16.70 -11.99
N GLU A 235 0.59 17.53 -12.75
CA GLU A 235 1.73 17.09 -13.56
C GLU A 235 2.85 16.50 -12.69
N GLU A 236 3.20 17.16 -11.59
CA GLU A 236 4.18 16.67 -10.61
C GLU A 236 3.76 15.34 -9.98
N LEU A 237 2.48 15.21 -9.59
CA LEU A 237 1.92 13.96 -9.09
C LEU A 237 2.02 12.83 -10.12
N ASN A 238 1.68 13.11 -11.38
CA ASN A 238 1.81 12.13 -12.47
C ASN A 238 3.27 11.69 -12.69
N LYS A 239 4.22 12.63 -12.64
CA LYS A 239 5.66 12.34 -12.71
C LYS A 239 6.10 11.44 -11.55
N ALA A 240 5.69 11.75 -10.32
CA ALA A 240 6.00 10.95 -9.15
C ALA A 240 5.43 9.52 -9.27
N LEU A 241 4.20 9.36 -9.77
CA LEU A 241 3.58 8.05 -10.01
C LEU A 241 4.40 7.21 -11.01
N ILE A 242 4.88 7.81 -12.11
CA ILE A 242 5.71 7.13 -13.11
C ILE A 242 7.07 6.73 -12.51
N THR A 243 7.68 7.62 -11.71
CA THR A 243 8.94 7.33 -11.02
C THR A 243 8.78 6.18 -10.01
N ALA A 244 7.72 6.20 -9.21
CA ALA A 244 7.40 5.13 -8.28
C ALA A 244 7.14 3.81 -9.02
N GLU A 245 6.37 3.82 -10.10
CA GLU A 245 6.14 2.65 -10.94
C GLU A 245 7.44 2.05 -11.49
N ALA A 246 8.34 2.88 -12.00
CA ALA A 246 9.64 2.42 -12.47
C ALA A 246 10.48 1.80 -11.33
N ALA A 247 10.49 2.41 -10.15
CA ALA A 247 11.23 1.92 -8.99
C ALA A 247 10.66 0.59 -8.46
N VAL A 248 9.34 0.49 -8.30
CA VAL A 248 8.65 -0.75 -7.91
C VAL A 248 8.94 -1.86 -8.92
N ARG A 249 8.82 -1.58 -10.22
CA ARG A 249 9.15 -2.56 -11.27
C ARG A 249 10.59 -3.06 -11.20
N ILE A 250 11.56 -2.17 -10.92
CA ILE A 250 12.97 -2.56 -10.76
C ILE A 250 13.13 -3.47 -9.53
N ALA A 251 12.55 -3.11 -8.39
CA ALA A 251 12.59 -3.93 -7.18
C ALA A 251 11.97 -5.32 -7.41
N CYS A 252 10.77 -5.37 -8.00
CA CYS A 252 10.08 -6.62 -8.31
C CYS A 252 10.82 -7.48 -9.33
N LYS A 253 11.47 -6.88 -10.34
CA LYS A 253 12.28 -7.64 -11.30
C LYS A 253 13.53 -8.23 -10.65
N LYS A 254 14.14 -7.53 -9.70
CA LYS A 254 15.38 -7.96 -9.05
C LYS A 254 15.14 -9.02 -7.97
N TYR A 255 14.05 -8.88 -7.21
CA TYR A 255 13.79 -9.67 -6.02
C TYR A 255 12.52 -10.56 -6.10
N GLY A 256 11.60 -10.28 -7.02
CA GLY A 256 10.37 -11.05 -7.16
C GLY A 256 10.59 -12.34 -7.94
N GLY A 257 9.95 -13.43 -7.48
CA GLY A 257 10.04 -14.73 -8.15
C GLY A 257 11.35 -15.47 -7.90
N GLN A 258 12.21 -14.98 -7.01
CA GLN A 258 13.27 -15.82 -6.45
C GLN A 258 12.59 -16.88 -5.57
N ALA A 259 12.60 -18.14 -6.04
CA ALA A 259 11.95 -19.23 -5.33
C ALA A 259 12.46 -19.29 -3.89
N PHE A 260 11.55 -19.15 -2.93
CA PHE A 260 11.81 -19.46 -1.54
C PHE A 260 12.28 -20.92 -1.47
N VAL A 261 13.54 -21.15 -1.13
CA VAL A 261 14.06 -22.52 -0.93
C VAL A 261 13.70 -22.92 0.50
N PRO A 262 12.70 -23.80 0.70
CA PRO A 262 12.28 -24.17 2.04
C PRO A 262 13.42 -24.94 2.72
N GLY A 263 13.89 -24.44 3.86
CA GLY A 263 14.95 -25.08 4.66
C GLY A 263 16.33 -24.42 4.58
N ALA A 264 16.54 -23.42 3.69
CA ALA A 264 17.69 -22.55 3.78
C ALA A 264 17.49 -21.57 4.94
N LYS A 265 17.97 -21.92 6.14
CA LYS A 265 18.01 -21.00 7.28
C LYS A 265 18.72 -19.72 6.84
N GLY A 266 18.02 -18.59 6.81
CA GLY A 266 18.59 -17.28 6.50
C GLY A 266 18.32 -16.73 5.09
N GLN A 267 17.48 -17.36 4.25
CA GLN A 267 17.05 -16.75 2.98
C GLN A 267 15.64 -16.16 3.11
N HIS A 268 15.59 -14.87 3.45
CA HIS A 268 14.36 -14.17 3.79
C HIS A 268 13.68 -13.67 2.54
N SER A 269 12.36 -13.79 2.54
CA SER A 269 11.52 -13.39 1.43
C SER A 269 11.26 -11.90 1.49
N ALA A 270 11.56 -11.18 0.42
CA ALA A 270 11.12 -9.80 0.24
C ALA A 270 9.68 -9.71 -0.34
N GLU A 271 9.00 -10.84 -0.51
CA GLU A 271 7.70 -10.93 -1.22
C GLU A 271 6.61 -10.09 -0.54
N GLY A 272 6.62 -9.98 0.79
CA GLY A 272 5.72 -9.10 1.53
C GLY A 272 5.86 -7.63 1.12
N ALA A 273 7.10 -7.13 1.09
CA ALA A 273 7.42 -5.78 0.64
C ALA A 273 7.06 -5.56 -0.84
N LEU A 274 7.41 -6.51 -1.71
CA LEU A 274 7.13 -6.41 -3.14
C LEU A 274 5.64 -6.36 -3.43
N TRP A 275 4.86 -7.23 -2.78
CA TRP A 275 3.41 -7.23 -2.92
C TRP A 275 2.80 -5.94 -2.37
N TRP A 276 3.22 -5.48 -1.18
CA TRP A 276 2.69 -4.26 -0.57
C TRP A 276 2.91 -3.04 -1.48
N MET A 277 4.12 -2.88 -2.01
CA MET A 277 4.45 -1.77 -2.90
C MET A 277 3.67 -1.83 -4.23
N GLN A 278 3.46 -3.03 -4.79
CA GLN A 278 2.63 -3.19 -5.99
C GLN A 278 1.17 -2.81 -5.71
N LYS A 279 0.62 -3.28 -4.59
CA LYS A 279 -0.76 -2.99 -4.19
C LYS A 279 -0.97 -1.50 -3.92
N ASP A 280 -0.04 -0.87 -3.21
CA ASP A 280 -0.08 0.56 -2.92
C ASP A 280 0.05 1.41 -4.18
N LEU A 281 0.92 1.02 -5.12
CA LEU A 281 1.00 1.65 -6.43
C LEU A 281 -0.29 1.48 -7.24
N GLU A 282 -0.91 0.31 -7.20
CA GLU A 282 -2.19 0.03 -7.87
C GLU A 282 -3.29 0.96 -7.36
N GLU A 283 -3.49 1.06 -6.04
CA GLU A 283 -4.50 1.95 -5.46
C GLU A 283 -4.22 3.43 -5.74
N LYS A 284 -2.95 3.85 -5.66
CA LYS A 284 -2.54 5.20 -6.05
C LYS A 284 -2.83 5.50 -7.53
N LYS A 285 -2.53 4.57 -8.45
CA LYS A 285 -2.83 4.71 -9.88
C LYS A 285 -4.32 4.66 -10.17
N LYS A 286 -5.08 3.83 -9.47
CA LYS A 286 -6.54 3.76 -9.59
C LYS A 286 -7.21 5.07 -9.21
N ARG A 287 -6.73 5.72 -8.14
CA ARG A 287 -7.32 6.98 -7.62
C ARG A 287 -6.78 8.23 -8.32
N TYR A 288 -5.48 8.27 -8.61
CA TYR A 288 -4.79 9.47 -9.08
C TYR A 288 -4.15 9.33 -10.46
N GLY A 289 -4.13 8.14 -11.05
CA GLY A 289 -3.63 7.94 -12.41
C GLY A 289 -4.54 8.53 -13.48
N PRO A 290 -4.24 8.29 -14.76
CA PRO A 290 -5.07 8.76 -15.87
C PRO A 290 -6.50 8.19 -15.76
N SER A 291 -7.49 9.06 -15.55
CA SER A 291 -8.90 8.64 -15.55
C SER A 291 -9.34 8.24 -16.96
N LYS A 292 -10.28 7.29 -17.09
CA LYS A 292 -10.79 6.86 -18.42
C LYS A 292 -11.37 8.01 -19.25
N ALA A 293 -11.87 9.07 -18.62
CA ALA A 293 -12.28 10.30 -19.29
C ALA A 293 -11.09 10.99 -19.98
N ASN A 294 -9.96 11.10 -19.28
CA ASN A 294 -8.73 11.72 -19.80
C ASN A 294 -7.99 10.81 -20.81
N VAL A 295 -8.10 9.48 -20.70
CA VAL A 295 -7.49 8.56 -21.67
C VAL A 295 -8.19 8.64 -23.03
N ILE A 296 -9.51 8.75 -23.05
CA ILE A 296 -10.27 8.96 -24.30
C ILE A 296 -9.88 10.31 -24.91
N GLU A 297 -9.81 11.37 -24.11
CA GLU A 297 -9.43 12.71 -24.57
C GLU A 297 -7.96 12.79 -25.02
N TRP A 298 -7.05 12.07 -24.37
CA TRP A 298 -5.64 11.94 -24.76
C TRP A 298 -5.48 11.12 -26.05
N ILE A 299 -6.21 10.01 -26.20
CA ILE A 299 -6.25 9.23 -27.45
C ILE A 299 -6.82 10.09 -28.59
N ILE A 300 -7.88 10.88 -28.33
CA ILE A 300 -8.44 11.82 -29.31
C ILE A 300 -7.42 12.91 -29.67
N THR A 301 -6.72 13.47 -28.68
CA THR A 301 -5.69 14.50 -28.87
C THR A 301 -4.50 13.98 -29.67
N ILE A 302 -4.04 12.75 -29.42
CA ILE A 302 -2.97 12.11 -30.20
C ILE A 302 -3.45 11.84 -31.63
N LYS A 303 -4.65 11.29 -31.81
CA LYS A 303 -5.22 11.07 -33.15
C LYS A 303 -5.34 12.38 -33.93
N SER A 304 -5.81 13.45 -33.29
CA SER A 304 -5.86 14.81 -33.87
C SER A 304 -4.48 15.29 -34.33
N LYS A 305 -3.45 15.20 -33.49
CA LYS A 305 -2.08 15.64 -33.84
C LYS A 305 -1.47 14.80 -34.99
N ILE A 306 -1.76 13.50 -35.03
CA ILE A 306 -1.34 12.63 -36.14
C ILE A 306 -2.05 13.02 -37.44
N THR A 307 -3.35 13.29 -37.41
CA THR A 307 -4.11 13.72 -38.60
C THR A 307 -3.64 15.07 -39.13
N THR A 308 -3.36 16.05 -38.26
CA THR A 308 -2.83 17.36 -38.66
C THR A 308 -1.43 17.25 -39.27
N THR A 309 -0.59 16.36 -38.75
CA THR A 309 0.76 16.13 -39.29
C THR A 309 0.73 15.46 -40.67
N ASN A 310 -0.22 14.53 -40.90
CA ASN A 310 -0.39 13.88 -42.20
C ASN A 310 -0.98 14.81 -43.27
N ASN A 311 -1.89 15.73 -42.91
CA ASN A 311 -2.43 16.70 -43.86
C ASN A 311 -1.41 17.75 -44.30
N ASN A 312 -0.50 18.18 -43.41
CA ASN A 312 0.57 19.10 -43.79
C ASN A 312 1.63 18.47 -44.72
N ASN A 313 1.87 17.16 -44.62
CA ASN A 313 2.77 16.46 -45.54
C ASN A 313 2.17 16.24 -46.95
N ASN A 314 0.85 16.18 -47.08
CA ASN A 314 0.21 16.02 -48.39
C ASN A 314 0.08 17.33 -49.19
N ASN A 315 0.02 18.49 -48.52
CA ASN A 315 -0.05 19.79 -49.21
C ASN A 315 1.27 20.25 -49.85
N ASN A 316 2.39 19.55 -49.61
CA ASN A 316 3.69 19.89 -50.20
C ASN A 316 4.03 19.10 -51.48
N LYS A 317 3.09 18.30 -52.01
CA LYS A 317 3.32 17.45 -53.21
C LYS A 317 2.63 17.90 -54.50
N SER A 318 1.94 19.05 -54.53
CA SER A 318 1.28 19.54 -55.74
C SER A 318 1.66 20.99 -56.04
N LYS A 319 2.91 21.22 -56.43
CA LYS A 319 3.28 22.42 -57.19
C LYS A 319 3.47 21.99 -58.66
N PRO A 320 2.52 22.30 -59.57
CA PRO A 320 2.67 21.94 -60.98
C PRO A 320 3.82 22.75 -61.60
N THR A 321 4.81 22.05 -62.13
CA THR A 321 5.87 22.65 -62.95
C THR A 321 5.28 23.07 -64.29
N THR A 322 5.19 24.38 -64.53
CA THR A 322 4.84 24.95 -65.83
C THR A 322 5.90 24.58 -66.87
N PRO A 323 5.52 24.11 -68.07
CA PRO A 323 6.47 23.83 -69.14
C PRO A 323 7.07 25.13 -69.71
N PRO A 324 8.34 25.10 -70.17
CA PRO A 324 8.99 26.27 -70.74
C PRO A 324 8.38 26.62 -72.11
N PRO A 325 8.37 27.92 -72.47
CA PRO A 325 7.80 28.38 -73.73
C PRO A 325 8.62 27.93 -74.95
N PRO A 326 7.97 27.68 -76.11
CA PRO A 326 8.64 27.25 -77.32
C PRO A 326 9.46 28.40 -77.93
N HIS A 327 10.71 28.11 -78.29
CA HIS A 327 11.56 28.99 -79.10
C HIS A 327 11.02 29.07 -80.53
N LEU A 328 10.72 30.28 -80.98
CA LEU A 328 10.44 30.60 -82.39
C LEU A 328 11.77 30.92 -83.10
N THR A 329 12.01 30.23 -84.22
CA THR A 329 12.97 30.59 -85.28
C THR A 329 12.27 31.28 -86.42
#